data_AF-A0A844GCF6-F1
#
_entry.id   AF-A0A844GCF6-F1
#
_cell.length_a   1.000
_cell.length_b   1.000
_cell.length_c   1.000
_cell.angle_alpha   90.00
_cell.angle_beta   90.00
_cell.angle_gamma   90.00
#
_symmetry.space_group_name_H-M   'P 1'
#
loop_
_entity.id
_entity.type
_entity.pdbx_description
1 polymer ?
#
loop_
_entity_poly.entity_id
_entity_poly.type
_entity_poly.pdbx_seq_one_letter_code
_entity_poly.pdbx_strand_id
1 'polypeptide(L)'
;MSKPRQSHRSLTLSRIYIKGHRYYLFSAEPMISPDDGKSKKWHSLCHIEKGEVEARRLAQRITDHNRVAGDEGNFPRNFREYMSAVISERDKERPKETARAKMHDIVNRQLISSSAVIEDAFFEFDVDQILPVDVAKFVDQWEGRRMAQVYHSRLSDFFRWACRRGMRSDNPVREVSIKKPKRRMRYLTDDEYQAIRKCLLIGKDGRKNRSGIMVQCYIDLCYLMYQRTTEIRLLKWADVTEKGFSLPLQRLSEAVGQRFLFQ
;
A
#
# COMPACT_ATOMS: atom_id res chain seq x y z
N MET A 1 -18.60 -20.01 25.59
CA MET A 1 -17.30 -19.40 25.95
C MET A 1 -16.52 -19.04 24.68
N SER A 2 -16.48 -17.76 24.32
CA SER A 2 -15.81 -17.27 23.10
C SER A 2 -14.31 -17.09 23.38
N LYS A 3 -13.45 -17.87 22.72
CA LYS A 3 -11.99 -17.70 22.84
C LYS A 3 -11.57 -16.36 22.20
N PRO A 4 -10.80 -15.51 22.90
CA PRO A 4 -10.36 -14.23 22.36
C PRO A 4 -9.50 -14.45 21.11
N ARG A 5 -9.80 -13.71 20.03
CA ARG A 5 -9.02 -13.72 18.79
C ARG A 5 -7.60 -13.22 19.08
N GLN A 6 -6.59 -14.05 18.90
CA GLN A 6 -5.21 -13.58 18.78
C GLN A 6 -5.06 -12.90 17.41
N SER A 7 -5.31 -11.57 17.35
CA SER A 7 -5.10 -10.82 16.12
C SER A 7 -3.61 -10.47 15.99
N HIS A 8 -2.91 -11.14 15.09
CA HIS A 8 -1.62 -10.65 14.60
C HIS A 8 -1.89 -9.39 13.75
N ARG A 9 -1.26 -8.27 14.09
CA ARG A 9 -1.52 -6.95 13.48
C ARG A 9 -1.29 -6.93 11.96
N SER A 10 -0.44 -7.82 11.44
CA SER A 10 -0.12 -8.00 10.02
C SER A 10 -1.16 -8.84 9.25
N LEU A 11 -1.93 -9.68 9.94
CA LEU A 11 -2.93 -10.59 9.36
C LEU A 11 -4.36 -10.07 9.43
N THR A 12 -4.57 -8.91 10.05
CA THR A 12 -5.89 -8.29 10.31
C THR A 12 -6.75 -8.02 9.06
N LEU A 13 -6.20 -8.21 7.87
CA LEU A 13 -6.86 -8.02 6.57
C LEU A 13 -6.79 -9.26 5.66
N SER A 14 -6.02 -10.27 6.06
CA SER A 14 -5.93 -11.51 5.30
C SER A 14 -6.97 -12.49 5.80
N ARG A 15 -7.47 -13.37 4.92
CA ARG A 15 -8.26 -14.54 5.31
C ARG A 15 -7.42 -15.64 5.99
N ILE A 16 -6.25 -15.28 6.51
CA ILE A 16 -5.29 -16.17 7.16
C ILE A 16 -5.39 -15.99 8.67
N TYR A 17 -5.60 -17.10 9.37
CA TYR A 17 -5.84 -17.17 10.80
C TYR A 17 -4.79 -18.05 11.47
N ILE A 18 -4.45 -17.72 12.71
CA ILE A 18 -3.59 -18.56 13.55
C ILE A 18 -4.49 -19.44 14.42
N LYS A 19 -4.28 -20.77 14.38
CA LYS A 19 -4.96 -21.71 15.27
C LYS A 19 -3.93 -22.70 15.81
N GLY A 20 -3.68 -22.65 17.11
CA GLY A 20 -2.56 -23.37 17.71
C GLY A 20 -1.23 -22.87 17.16
N HIS A 21 -0.35 -23.78 16.72
CA HIS A 21 0.99 -23.45 16.21
C HIS A 21 1.05 -23.36 14.67
N ARG A 22 -0.08 -23.18 13.98
CA ARG A 22 -0.15 -23.15 12.51
C ARG A 22 -0.99 -22.00 11.97
N TYR A 23 -0.64 -21.58 10.75
CA TYR A 23 -1.45 -20.71 9.91
C TYR A 23 -2.50 -21.53 9.16
N TYR A 24 -3.70 -20.97 9.03
CA TYR A 24 -4.81 -21.52 8.29
C TYR A 24 -5.42 -20.47 7.35
N LEU A 25 -5.74 -20.85 6.12
CA LEU A 25 -6.60 -20.06 5.24
C LEU A 25 -8.06 -20.44 5.48
N PHE A 26 -8.92 -19.44 5.67
CA PHE A 26 -10.36 -19.63 5.70
C PHE A 26 -10.98 -19.07 4.42
N SER A 27 -11.83 -19.86 3.77
CA SER A 27 -12.67 -19.40 2.67
C SER A 27 -14.14 -19.52 3.05
N ALA A 28 -14.95 -18.52 2.69
CA ALA A 28 -16.39 -18.53 2.91
C ALA A 28 -17.05 -19.67 2.12
N GLU A 29 -16.58 -19.85 0.89
CA GLU A 29 -16.95 -20.95 -0.01
C GLU A 29 -15.89 -22.05 0.04
N PRO A 30 -16.29 -23.34 0.02
CA PRO A 30 -15.35 -24.46 0.08
C PRO A 30 -14.37 -24.42 -1.11
N MET A 31 -13.07 -24.37 -0.82
CA MET A 31 -12.00 -24.44 -1.82
C MET A 31 -11.38 -25.83 -1.82
N ILE A 32 -10.90 -26.30 -2.97
CA ILE A 32 -10.18 -27.55 -3.17
C ILE A 32 -8.72 -27.37 -2.77
N SER A 33 -8.22 -28.17 -1.84
CA SER A 33 -6.81 -28.12 -1.46
C SER A 33 -5.94 -28.74 -2.57
N PRO A 34 -4.92 -28.06 -3.10
CA PRO A 34 -4.03 -28.59 -4.13
C PRO A 34 -3.22 -29.81 -3.66
N ASP A 35 -2.98 -29.96 -2.35
CA ASP A 35 -2.22 -31.09 -1.80
C ASP A 35 -3.07 -32.35 -1.61
N ASP A 36 -4.34 -32.20 -1.22
CA ASP A 36 -5.21 -33.31 -0.81
C ASP A 36 -6.36 -33.58 -1.81
N GLY A 37 -6.62 -32.67 -2.75
CA GLY A 37 -7.79 -32.70 -3.65
C GLY A 37 -9.15 -32.53 -2.95
N LYS A 38 -9.18 -32.26 -1.63
CA LYS A 38 -10.41 -32.18 -0.83
C LYS A 38 -10.95 -30.76 -0.75
N SER A 39 -12.26 -30.61 -0.97
CA SER A 39 -13.00 -29.37 -0.74
C SER A 39 -13.18 -29.11 0.76
N LYS A 40 -12.63 -28.01 1.27
CA LYS A 40 -12.67 -27.61 2.69
C LYS A 40 -12.85 -26.10 2.78
N LYS A 41 -13.45 -25.61 3.87
CA LYS A 41 -13.47 -24.16 4.20
C LYS A 41 -12.23 -23.70 4.94
N TRP A 42 -11.52 -24.65 5.57
CA TRP A 42 -10.32 -24.40 6.36
C TRP A 42 -9.15 -25.19 5.78
N HIS A 43 -8.13 -24.48 5.32
CA HIS A 43 -6.92 -25.07 4.77
C HIS A 43 -5.75 -24.83 5.71
N SER A 44 -5.07 -25.91 6.09
CA SER A 44 -3.81 -25.82 6.83
C SER A 44 -2.71 -25.32 5.90
N LEU A 45 -2.01 -24.24 6.27
CA LEU A 45 -0.93 -23.67 5.48
C LEU A 45 0.42 -24.18 5.98
N CYS A 46 1.07 -23.47 6.91
CA CYS A 46 2.37 -23.83 7.46
C CYS A 46 2.45 -23.59 8.97
N HIS A 47 3.53 -24.08 9.60
CA HIS A 47 3.84 -23.80 11.01
C HIS A 47 4.22 -22.33 11.18
N ILE A 48 3.91 -21.73 12.35
CA ILE A 48 4.15 -20.29 12.59
C ILE A 48 5.63 -19.91 12.42
N GLU A 49 6.54 -20.83 12.76
CA GLU A 49 7.99 -20.65 12.64
C GLU A 49 8.48 -20.44 11.21
N LYS A 50 7.76 -20.96 10.20
CA LYS A 50 8.09 -20.72 8.78
C LYS A 50 7.76 -19.29 8.33
N GLY A 51 7.05 -18.53 9.16
CA GLY A 51 6.77 -17.13 8.94
C GLY A 51 5.55 -16.84 8.07
N GLU A 52 5.09 -15.60 8.14
CA GLU A 52 3.89 -15.11 7.46
C GLU A 52 4.01 -15.10 5.93
N VAL A 53 5.21 -14.84 5.40
CA VAL A 53 5.45 -14.78 3.95
C VAL A 53 5.11 -16.10 3.28
N GLU A 54 5.55 -17.20 3.88
CA GLU A 54 5.28 -18.54 3.36
C GLU A 54 3.80 -18.92 3.50
N ALA A 55 3.14 -18.50 4.59
CA ALA A 55 1.70 -18.67 4.75
C ALA A 55 0.91 -17.96 3.63
N ARG A 56 1.30 -16.72 3.27
CA ARG A 56 0.68 -15.99 2.16
C ARG A 56 0.91 -16.66 0.81
N ARG A 57 2.13 -17.17 0.56
CA ARG A 57 2.46 -17.91 -0.65
C ARG A 57 1.60 -19.17 -0.80
N LEU A 58 1.48 -19.96 0.27
CA LEU A 58 0.63 -21.16 0.27
C LEU A 58 -0.84 -20.82 0.11
N ALA A 59 -1.31 -19.75 0.75
CA ALA A 59 -2.69 -19.29 0.57
C ALA A 59 -2.97 -18.91 -0.89
N GLN A 60 -2.05 -18.18 -1.54
CA GLN A 60 -2.15 -17.84 -2.95
C GLN A 60 -2.22 -19.08 -3.83
N ARG A 61 -1.36 -20.08 -3.59
CA ARG A 61 -1.36 -21.34 -4.33
C ARG A 61 -2.72 -22.07 -4.26
N ILE A 62 -3.37 -22.04 -3.10
CA ILE A 62 -4.71 -22.64 -2.94
C ILE A 62 -5.74 -21.84 -3.74
N THR A 63 -5.71 -20.51 -3.65
CA THR A 63 -6.59 -19.64 -4.44
C THR A 63 -6.40 -19.88 -5.94
N ASP A 64 -5.16 -19.92 -6.42
CA ASP A 64 -4.84 -20.10 -7.84
C ASP A 64 -5.29 -21.48 -8.36
N HIS A 65 -5.15 -22.53 -7.56
CA HIS A 65 -5.61 -23.88 -7.93
C HIS A 65 -7.13 -23.98 -8.06
N ASN A 66 -7.88 -23.13 -7.36
CA ASN A 66 -9.33 -23.08 -7.43
C ASN A 66 -9.87 -22.13 -8.49
N ARG A 67 -8.99 -21.41 -9.21
CA ARG A 67 -9.39 -20.67 -10.39
C ARG A 67 -9.61 -21.67 -11.52
N VAL A 68 -10.84 -21.79 -12.00
CA VAL A 68 -11.14 -22.58 -13.19
C VAL A 68 -10.46 -21.89 -14.39
N ALA A 69 -9.62 -22.63 -15.12
CA ALA A 69 -9.03 -22.14 -16.35
C ALA A 69 -10.15 -21.95 -17.40
N GLY A 70 -10.63 -20.71 -17.54
CA GLY A 70 -11.75 -20.35 -18.42
C GLY A 70 -12.62 -19.21 -17.92
N ASP A 71 -12.59 -18.88 -16.62
CA ASP A 71 -13.41 -17.82 -15.99
C ASP A 71 -12.71 -16.45 -15.95
N GLU A 72 -11.58 -16.22 -16.64
CA GLU A 72 -10.99 -14.88 -16.72
C GLU A 72 -11.86 -14.01 -17.63
N GLY A 73 -12.55 -13.03 -17.06
CA GLY A 73 -13.26 -12.02 -17.82
C GLY A 73 -12.29 -11.09 -18.56
N ASN A 74 -12.81 -10.13 -19.32
CA ASN A 74 -11.97 -9.18 -20.05
C ASN A 74 -11.40 -8.05 -19.17
N PHE A 75 -11.83 -7.91 -17.91
CA PHE A 75 -11.38 -6.84 -17.02
C PHE A 75 -9.87 -6.89 -16.75
N PRO A 76 -9.26 -8.01 -16.31
CA PRO A 76 -7.83 -8.05 -16.00
C PRO A 76 -6.94 -7.62 -17.15
N ARG A 77 -7.25 -8.08 -18.37
CA ARG A 77 -6.53 -7.70 -19.59
C ARG A 77 -6.60 -6.19 -19.84
N ASN A 78 -7.80 -5.61 -19.83
CA ASN A 78 -8.01 -4.18 -20.07
C ASN A 78 -7.40 -3.32 -18.96
N PHE A 79 -7.49 -3.77 -17.71
CA PHE A 79 -6.91 -3.08 -16.56
C PHE A 79 -5.38 -3.09 -16.60
N ARG A 80 -4.75 -4.20 -16.98
CA ARG A 80 -3.30 -4.28 -17.22
C ARG A 80 -2.85 -3.35 -18.34
N GLU A 81 -3.61 -3.25 -19.44
CA GLU A 81 -3.31 -2.30 -20.52
C GLU A 81 -3.37 -0.84 -20.03
N TYR A 82 -4.44 -0.47 -19.31
CA TYR A 82 -4.56 0.84 -18.69
C TYR A 82 -3.39 1.13 -17.73
N MET A 83 -3.03 0.18 -16.87
CA MET A 83 -1.94 0.35 -15.91
C MET A 83 -0.58 0.49 -16.60
N SER A 84 -0.35 -0.24 -17.69
CA SER A 84 0.84 -0.08 -18.53
C SER A 84 0.94 1.33 -19.11
N ALA A 85 -0.16 1.86 -19.64
CA ALA A 85 -0.22 3.24 -20.15
C ALA A 85 0.06 4.27 -19.03
N VAL A 86 -0.54 4.09 -17.85
CA VAL A 86 -0.29 4.98 -16.69
C VAL A 86 1.17 4.95 -16.25
N ILE A 87 1.79 3.77 -16.19
CA ILE A 87 3.20 3.64 -15.79
C ILE A 87 4.11 4.27 -16.85
N SER A 88 3.84 4.02 -18.14
CA SER A 88 4.59 4.61 -19.25
C SER A 88 4.58 6.14 -19.20
N GLU A 89 3.41 6.77 -18.99
CA GLU A 89 3.34 8.24 -18.82
C GLU A 89 4.13 8.73 -17.61
N ARG A 90 4.07 8.00 -16.48
CA ARG A 90 4.82 8.35 -15.27
C ARG A 90 6.33 8.19 -15.45
N ASP A 91 6.75 7.24 -16.27
CA ASP A 91 8.17 6.97 -16.55
C ASP A 91 8.78 8.05 -17.46
N LYS A 92 7.97 8.75 -18.28
CA LYS A 92 8.42 9.95 -19.01
C LYS A 92 8.88 11.07 -18.07
N GLU A 93 8.22 11.19 -16.91
CA GLU A 93 8.55 12.16 -15.87
C GLU A 93 9.58 11.64 -14.86
N ARG A 94 10.25 10.51 -15.14
CA ARG A 94 11.19 9.90 -14.21
C ARG A 94 12.35 10.86 -13.90
N PRO A 95 12.60 11.18 -12.62
CA PRO A 95 13.72 12.05 -12.25
C PRO A 95 15.07 11.41 -12.62
N LYS A 96 16.00 12.22 -13.17
CA LYS A 96 17.37 11.79 -13.49
C LYS A 96 18.24 11.56 -12.26
N GLU A 97 17.97 12.27 -11.17
CA GLU A 97 18.72 12.14 -9.93
C GLU A 97 18.48 10.79 -9.26
N THR A 98 19.55 10.05 -8.93
CA THR A 98 19.50 8.66 -8.44
C THR A 98 18.61 8.47 -7.22
N ALA A 99 18.67 9.37 -6.23
CA ALA A 99 17.85 9.27 -5.03
C ALA A 99 16.35 9.50 -5.33
N ARG A 100 16.05 10.42 -6.25
CA ARG A 100 14.67 10.71 -6.69
C ARG A 100 14.13 9.61 -7.60
N ALA A 101 14.96 9.03 -8.46
CA ALA A 101 14.62 7.88 -9.28
C ALA A 101 14.21 6.68 -8.40
N LYS A 102 14.99 6.36 -7.35
CA LYS A 102 14.64 5.30 -6.40
C LYS A 102 13.29 5.53 -5.72
N MET A 103 12.97 6.77 -5.37
CA MET A 103 11.68 7.11 -4.77
C MET A 103 10.53 6.94 -5.76
N HIS A 104 10.71 7.37 -7.00
CA HIS A 104 9.76 7.18 -8.09
C HIS A 104 9.49 5.68 -8.33
N ASP A 105 10.55 4.86 -8.36
CA ASP A 105 10.44 3.40 -8.52
C ASP A 105 9.65 2.75 -7.37
N ILE A 106 9.86 3.19 -6.12
CA ILE A 106 9.10 2.70 -4.94
C ILE A 106 7.61 3.02 -5.08
N VAL A 107 7.28 4.24 -5.51
CA VAL A 107 5.89 4.66 -5.70
C VAL A 107 5.23 3.84 -6.82
N ASN A 108 5.94 3.62 -7.94
CA ASN A 108 5.44 2.79 -9.04
C ASN A 108 5.25 1.32 -8.60
N ARG A 109 6.16 0.77 -7.79
CA ARG A 109 5.97 -0.58 -7.22
C ARG A 109 4.75 -0.67 -6.32
N GLN A 110 4.51 0.34 -5.49
CA GLN A 110 3.31 0.41 -4.65
C GLN A 110 2.04 0.49 -5.50
N LEU A 111 2.09 1.27 -6.59
CA LEU A 111 1.00 1.38 -7.55
C LEU A 111 0.67 0.02 -8.18
N ILE A 112 1.68 -0.68 -8.70
CA ILE A 112 1.54 -2.03 -9.29
C ILE A 112 0.94 -2.99 -8.26
N SER A 113 1.49 -3.03 -7.05
CA SER A 113 0.99 -3.91 -5.99
C SER A 113 -0.47 -3.60 -5.61
N SER A 114 -0.85 -2.32 -5.54
CA SER A 114 -2.25 -1.95 -5.27
C SER A 114 -3.18 -2.28 -6.44
N SER A 115 -2.67 -2.25 -7.66
CA SER A 115 -3.42 -2.55 -8.87
C SER A 115 -3.69 -4.05 -9.00
N ALA A 116 -2.72 -4.89 -8.61
CA ALA A 116 -2.92 -6.33 -8.54
C ALA A 116 -4.10 -6.73 -7.63
N VAL A 117 -4.33 -5.99 -6.53
CA VAL A 117 -5.50 -6.24 -5.65
C VAL A 117 -6.82 -5.94 -6.34
N ILE A 118 -6.87 -4.93 -7.21
CA ILE A 118 -8.05 -4.61 -8.00
C ILE A 118 -8.26 -5.68 -9.08
N GLU A 119 -7.20 -6.04 -9.80
CA GLU A 119 -7.22 -7.08 -10.83
C GLU A 119 -7.72 -8.42 -10.28
N ASP A 120 -7.24 -8.80 -9.10
CA ASP A 120 -7.65 -10.01 -8.39
C ASP A 120 -9.14 -10.02 -8.03
N ALA A 121 -9.65 -8.86 -7.59
CA ALA A 121 -11.03 -8.72 -7.13
C ALA A 121 -12.06 -8.76 -8.27
N PHE A 122 -11.68 -8.32 -9.47
CA PHE A 122 -12.54 -8.29 -10.66
C PHE A 122 -12.08 -9.30 -11.72
N PHE A 123 -11.37 -10.35 -11.31
CA PHE A 123 -10.78 -11.33 -12.22
C PHE A 123 -11.81 -12.00 -13.14
N GLU A 124 -12.98 -12.31 -12.60
CA GLU A 124 -14.05 -13.03 -13.29
C GLU A 124 -14.98 -12.12 -14.09
N PHE A 125 -14.79 -10.80 -14.01
CA PHE A 125 -15.73 -9.84 -14.60
C PHE A 125 -15.29 -9.37 -15.98
N ASP A 126 -16.27 -9.17 -16.86
CA ASP A 126 -16.11 -8.29 -18.00
C ASP A 126 -16.34 -6.82 -17.60
N VAL A 127 -15.67 -5.88 -18.28
CA VAL A 127 -15.74 -4.44 -18.00
C VAL A 127 -17.18 -3.89 -18.10
N ASP A 128 -18.00 -4.43 -18.99
CA ASP A 128 -19.39 -4.05 -19.20
C ASP A 128 -20.35 -4.62 -18.13
N GLN A 129 -20.00 -5.73 -17.49
CA GLN A 129 -20.81 -6.40 -16.49
C GLN A 129 -20.70 -5.77 -15.09
N ILE A 130 -19.64 -5.02 -14.81
CA ILE A 130 -19.41 -4.48 -13.46
C ILE A 130 -20.47 -3.44 -13.10
N LEU A 131 -21.20 -3.67 -12.01
CA LEU A 131 -22.22 -2.74 -11.52
C LEU A 131 -21.70 -1.86 -10.38
N PRO A 132 -22.34 -0.72 -10.08
CA PRO A 132 -21.99 0.11 -8.92
C PRO A 132 -21.97 -0.67 -7.60
N VAL A 133 -22.84 -1.68 -7.48
CA VAL A 133 -22.93 -2.55 -6.30
C VAL A 133 -21.65 -3.38 -6.12
N ASP A 134 -21.03 -3.84 -7.20
CA ASP A 134 -19.80 -4.64 -7.13
C ASP A 134 -18.61 -3.78 -6.73
N VAL A 135 -18.55 -2.55 -7.27
CA VAL A 135 -17.59 -1.53 -6.85
C VAL A 135 -17.76 -1.19 -5.36
N ALA A 136 -18.99 -0.99 -4.89
CA ALA A 136 -19.27 -0.72 -3.49
C ALA A 136 -18.81 -1.89 -2.59
N LYS A 137 -19.22 -3.13 -2.91
CA LYS A 137 -18.80 -4.34 -2.18
C LYS A 137 -17.29 -4.49 -2.08
N PHE A 138 -16.55 -4.11 -3.12
CA PHE A 138 -15.08 -4.14 -3.10
C PHE A 138 -14.50 -3.03 -2.20
N VAL A 139 -14.96 -1.79 -2.37
CA VAL A 139 -14.41 -0.62 -1.67
C VAL A 139 -14.77 -0.63 -0.17
N ASP A 140 -15.94 -1.14 0.18
CA ASP A 140 -16.44 -1.22 1.57
C ASP A 140 -15.60 -2.15 2.44
N GLN A 141 -14.88 -3.12 1.87
CA GLN A 141 -13.90 -3.95 2.60
C GLN A 141 -12.77 -3.10 3.22
N TRP A 142 -12.58 -1.89 2.72
CA TRP A 142 -11.54 -0.95 3.13
C TRP A 142 -12.11 0.28 3.83
N GLU A 143 -13.38 0.25 4.26
CA GLU A 143 -14.06 1.41 4.85
C GLU A 143 -13.25 2.01 6.01
N GLY A 144 -13.20 3.36 6.04
CA GLY A 144 -12.44 4.10 7.05
C GLY A 144 -10.93 4.07 6.87
N ARG A 145 -10.41 3.41 5.82
CA ARG A 145 -8.98 3.37 5.47
C ARG A 145 -8.70 4.25 4.26
N ARG A 146 -7.47 4.76 4.19
CA ARG A 146 -6.99 5.52 3.01
C ARG A 146 -7.02 4.69 1.73
N MET A 147 -6.87 3.36 1.82
CA MET A 147 -6.87 2.49 0.65
C MET A 147 -8.21 2.48 -0.10
N ALA A 148 -9.35 2.61 0.60
CA ALA A 148 -10.65 2.73 -0.07
C ALA A 148 -10.66 3.88 -1.09
N GLN A 149 -10.13 5.04 -0.69
CA GLN A 149 -10.01 6.22 -1.58
C GLN A 149 -9.07 5.97 -2.75
N VAL A 150 -7.95 5.29 -2.51
CA VAL A 150 -6.98 4.96 -3.56
C VAL A 150 -7.62 4.03 -4.59
N TYR A 151 -8.30 2.98 -4.14
CA TYR A 151 -8.95 2.01 -5.01
C TYR A 151 -10.11 2.61 -5.80
N HIS A 152 -10.98 3.37 -5.14
CA HIS A 152 -12.08 4.06 -5.81
C HIS A 152 -11.60 5.09 -6.84
N SER A 153 -10.63 5.93 -6.50
CA SER A 153 -10.06 6.87 -7.47
C SER A 153 -9.47 6.13 -8.67
N ARG A 154 -8.76 5.03 -8.42
CA ARG A 154 -8.13 4.23 -9.49
C ARG A 154 -9.16 3.58 -10.40
N LEU A 155 -10.20 2.96 -9.82
CA LEU A 155 -11.31 2.38 -10.57
C LEU A 155 -12.03 3.46 -11.37
N SER A 156 -12.30 4.62 -10.77
CA SER A 156 -12.95 5.73 -11.46
C SER A 156 -12.13 6.20 -12.66
N ASP A 157 -10.81 6.29 -12.55
CA ASP A 157 -9.94 6.68 -13.66
C ASP A 157 -9.86 5.60 -14.74
N PHE A 158 -9.85 4.32 -14.34
CA PHE A 158 -9.92 3.20 -15.28
C PHE A 158 -11.23 3.19 -16.07
N PHE A 159 -12.39 3.31 -15.41
CA PHE A 159 -13.68 3.32 -16.12
C PHE A 159 -13.85 4.54 -17.01
N ARG A 160 -13.30 5.71 -16.64
CA ARG A 160 -13.22 6.86 -17.58
C ARG A 160 -12.38 6.54 -18.81
N TRP A 161 -11.27 5.84 -18.65
CA TRP A 161 -10.43 5.37 -19.76
C TRP A 161 -11.17 4.35 -20.63
N ALA A 162 -11.91 3.41 -20.02
CA ALA A 162 -12.73 2.43 -20.71
C ALA A 162 -13.86 3.09 -21.52
N CYS A 163 -14.52 4.12 -20.95
CA CYS A 163 -15.54 4.89 -21.67
C CYS A 163 -14.98 5.57 -22.93
N ARG A 164 -13.79 6.18 -22.84
CA ARG A 164 -13.15 6.82 -24.00
C ARG A 164 -12.81 5.84 -25.12
N ARG A 165 -12.67 4.56 -24.81
CA ARG A 165 -12.39 3.49 -25.77
C ARG A 165 -13.63 2.74 -26.25
N GLY A 166 -14.83 3.19 -25.84
CA GLY A 166 -16.09 2.56 -26.23
C GLY A 166 -16.34 1.19 -25.60
N MET A 167 -15.56 0.79 -24.59
CA MET A 167 -15.78 -0.46 -23.85
C MET A 167 -17.04 -0.40 -22.98
N ARG A 168 -17.45 0.82 -22.61
CA ARG A 168 -18.61 1.09 -21.77
C ARG A 168 -19.13 2.51 -21.99
N SER A 169 -20.40 2.77 -21.77
CA SER A 169 -21.00 4.11 -21.90
C SER A 169 -21.01 4.92 -20.60
N ASP A 170 -20.99 4.25 -19.45
CA ASP A 170 -21.09 4.86 -18.11
C ASP A 170 -19.92 4.47 -17.19
N ASN A 171 -19.75 5.23 -16.11
CA ASN A 171 -18.78 4.92 -15.07
C ASN A 171 -19.51 4.42 -13.81
N PRO A 172 -19.44 3.11 -13.48
CA PRO A 172 -20.17 2.52 -12.35
C PRO A 172 -19.67 3.01 -10.99
N VAL A 173 -18.50 3.65 -10.93
CA VAL A 173 -17.89 4.17 -9.69
C VAL A 173 -18.53 5.49 -9.26
N ARG A 174 -19.24 6.18 -10.16
CA ARG A 174 -19.77 7.54 -9.94
C ARG A 174 -20.71 7.63 -8.72
N GLU A 175 -21.57 6.64 -8.55
CA GLU A 175 -22.58 6.61 -7.48
C GLU A 175 -22.04 6.06 -6.15
N VAL A 176 -20.82 5.51 -6.14
CA VAL A 176 -20.21 4.94 -4.94
C VAL A 176 -19.53 6.04 -4.14
N SER A 177 -19.97 6.25 -2.90
CA SER A 177 -19.37 7.22 -1.98
C SER A 177 -18.50 6.52 -0.93
N ILE A 178 -17.42 7.18 -0.48
CA ILE A 178 -16.51 6.62 0.53
C ILE A 178 -16.38 7.55 1.72
N LYS A 179 -16.46 6.97 2.91
CA LYS A 179 -16.12 7.65 4.14
C LYS A 179 -14.64 8.02 4.19
N LYS A 180 -14.35 9.32 4.27
CA LYS A 180 -12.97 9.81 4.39
C LYS A 180 -12.35 9.34 5.71
N PRO A 181 -11.12 8.80 5.72
CA PRO A 181 -10.46 8.40 6.95
C PRO A 181 -10.25 9.63 7.86
N LYS A 182 -10.45 9.46 9.17
CA LYS A 182 -10.27 10.54 10.15
C LYS A 182 -8.83 11.05 10.10
N ARG A 183 -8.68 12.35 9.90
CA ARG A 183 -7.37 13.01 9.90
C ARG A 183 -6.78 12.92 11.32
N ARG A 184 -5.51 12.53 11.42
CA ARG A 184 -4.79 12.57 12.70
C ARG A 184 -4.39 14.01 12.97
N MET A 185 -5.01 14.63 13.97
CA MET A 185 -4.80 16.04 14.33
C MET A 185 -3.99 16.23 15.62
N ARG A 186 -3.59 15.14 16.28
CA ARG A 186 -2.83 15.20 17.52
C ARG A 186 -1.41 15.68 17.24
N TYR A 187 -1.01 16.76 17.91
CA TYR A 187 0.37 17.24 17.94
C TYR A 187 1.23 16.34 18.82
N LEU A 188 2.50 16.18 18.47
CA LEU A 188 3.48 15.43 19.27
C LEU A 188 4.02 16.36 20.35
N THR A 189 3.82 16.03 21.62
CA THR A 189 4.35 16.83 22.73
C THR A 189 5.88 16.69 22.84
N ASP A 190 6.54 17.67 23.46
CA ASP A 190 7.99 17.65 23.64
C ASP A 190 8.46 16.44 24.47
N ASP A 191 7.70 16.07 25.50
CA ASP A 191 7.97 14.87 26.31
C ASP A 191 7.91 13.59 25.46
N GLU A 192 6.91 13.48 24.60
CA GLU A 192 6.78 12.34 23.68
C GLU A 192 7.89 12.33 22.63
N TYR A 193 8.29 13.51 22.15
CA TYR A 193 9.43 13.65 21.25
C TYR A 193 10.71 13.10 21.89
N GLN A 194 11.00 13.53 23.12
CA GLN A 194 12.17 13.05 23.87
C GLN A 194 12.08 11.55 24.19
N ALA A 195 10.89 11.05 24.50
CA ALA A 195 10.67 9.61 24.71
C ALA A 195 10.95 8.80 23.44
N ILE A 196 10.43 9.24 22.29
CA ILE A 196 10.72 8.61 20.99
C ILE A 196 12.22 8.64 20.71
N ARG A 197 12.86 9.80 20.90
CA ARG A 197 14.30 9.97 20.70
C ARG A 197 15.09 8.95 21.50
N LYS A 198 14.81 8.79 22.80
CA LYS A 198 15.47 7.78 23.67
C LYS A 198 15.23 6.35 23.18
N CYS A 199 13.98 6.02 22.82
CA CYS A 199 13.62 4.68 22.33
C CYS A 199 14.31 4.29 21.01
N LEU A 200 14.66 5.25 20.14
CA LEU A 200 15.32 4.95 18.86
C LEU A 200 16.73 4.35 19.01
N LEU A 201 17.39 4.59 20.15
CA LEU A 201 18.70 4.02 20.46
C LEU A 201 18.62 2.55 20.81
N ILE A 202 17.45 2.04 21.16
CA ILE A 202 17.25 0.67 21.64
C ILE A 202 16.40 -0.07 20.61
N GLY A 203 16.97 -1.13 20.02
CA GLY A 203 16.24 -2.03 19.14
C GLY A 203 15.18 -2.81 19.92
N LYS A 204 14.24 -3.44 19.19
CA LYS A 204 13.21 -4.30 19.81
C LYS A 204 13.80 -5.42 20.67
N ASP A 205 15.02 -5.83 20.36
CA ASP A 205 15.76 -6.89 21.06
C ASP A 205 16.43 -6.38 22.35
N GLY A 206 16.17 -5.14 22.78
CA GLY A 206 16.77 -4.51 23.96
C GLY A 206 18.23 -4.07 23.77
N ARG A 207 18.82 -4.34 22.60
CA ARG A 207 20.20 -3.99 22.26
C ARG A 207 20.30 -2.61 21.63
N LYS A 208 21.49 -1.99 21.71
CA LYS A 208 21.74 -0.71 21.02
C LYS A 208 21.55 -0.86 19.51
N ASN A 209 20.70 -0.02 18.94
CA ASN A 209 20.46 0.03 17.51
C ASN A 209 21.61 0.77 16.82
N ARG A 210 22.35 0.09 15.94
CA ARG A 210 23.46 0.68 15.17
C ARG A 210 23.02 1.89 14.35
N SER A 211 21.79 1.88 13.82
CA SER A 211 21.24 3.01 13.05
C SER A 211 20.53 4.05 13.92
N GLY A 212 20.41 3.82 15.24
CA GLY A 212 19.64 4.67 16.14
C GLY A 212 20.12 6.12 16.14
N ILE A 213 21.44 6.33 16.19
CA ILE A 213 22.04 7.68 16.18
C ILE A 213 21.71 8.42 14.88
N MET A 214 21.85 7.76 13.73
CA MET A 214 21.52 8.37 12.43
C MET A 214 20.03 8.71 12.33
N VAL A 215 19.15 7.87 12.85
CA VAL A 215 17.70 8.12 12.84
C VAL A 215 17.34 9.25 13.80
N GLN A 216 18.01 9.39 14.94
CA GLN A 216 17.87 10.54 15.82
C GLN A 216 18.25 11.84 15.11
N CYS A 217 19.44 11.92 14.51
CA CYS A 217 19.87 13.10 13.76
C CYS A 217 18.87 13.45 12.65
N TYR A 218 18.34 12.44 11.96
CA TYR A 218 17.35 12.65 10.91
C TYR A 218 16.03 13.23 11.43
N ILE A 219 15.54 12.75 12.58
CA ILE A 219 14.31 13.26 13.20
C ILE A 219 14.55 14.66 13.79
N ASP A 220 15.70 14.88 14.42
CA ASP A 220 16.12 16.19 14.94
C ASP A 220 16.15 17.23 13.81
N LEU A 221 16.71 16.88 12.64
CA LEU A 221 16.66 17.73 11.45
C LEU A 221 15.23 17.97 10.96
N CYS A 222 14.36 16.96 10.94
CA CYS A 222 12.96 17.17 10.55
C CYS A 222 12.22 18.11 11.51
N TYR A 223 12.48 18.01 12.81
CA TYR A 223 11.85 18.83 13.84
C TYR A 223 12.35 20.28 13.79
N LEU A 224 13.67 20.49 13.77
CA LEU A 224 14.28 21.83 13.77
C LEU A 224 13.98 22.62 12.48
N MET A 225 13.94 21.93 11.35
CA MET A 225 13.84 22.56 10.03
C MET A 225 12.39 22.71 9.58
N TYR A 226 11.45 22.05 10.27
CA TYR A 226 10.04 21.93 9.85
C TYR A 226 9.86 21.41 8.42
N GLN A 227 10.83 20.64 7.92
CA GLN A 227 10.83 20.11 6.56
C GLN A 227 10.26 18.71 6.50
N ARG A 228 9.75 18.34 5.32
CA ARG A 228 9.27 16.98 5.09
C ARG A 228 10.45 16.02 5.13
N THR A 229 10.20 14.83 5.67
CA THR A 229 11.16 13.73 5.75
C THR A 229 11.87 13.45 4.41
N THR A 230 11.13 13.51 3.30
CA THR A 230 11.71 13.37 1.95
C THR A 230 12.77 14.41 1.64
N GLU A 231 12.56 15.68 2.00
CA GLU A 231 13.49 16.75 1.67
C GLU A 231 14.79 16.60 2.48
N ILE A 232 14.68 16.29 3.77
CA ILE A 232 15.84 16.02 4.63
C ILE A 232 16.62 14.80 4.13
N ARG A 233 15.94 13.78 3.58
CA ARG A 233 16.59 12.60 2.99
C ARG A 233 17.37 12.92 1.72
N LEU A 234 16.98 13.96 0.97
CA LEU A 234 17.60 14.36 -0.28
C LEU A 234 18.63 15.48 -0.12
N LEU A 235 18.74 16.05 1.08
CA LEU A 235 19.71 17.09 1.41
C LEU A 235 21.14 16.60 1.21
N LYS A 236 21.94 17.35 0.45
CA LYS A 236 23.36 17.09 0.24
C LYS A 236 24.20 18.17 0.91
N TRP A 237 25.46 17.83 1.20
CA TRP A 237 26.42 18.82 1.69
C TRP A 237 26.64 19.99 0.73
N ALA A 238 26.51 19.77 -0.58
CA ALA A 238 26.59 20.84 -1.58
C ALA A 238 25.45 21.87 -1.47
N ASP A 239 24.33 21.51 -0.83
CA ASP A 239 23.20 22.40 -0.59
C ASP A 239 23.36 23.21 0.71
N VAL A 240 24.44 22.97 1.47
CA VAL A 240 24.77 23.67 2.70
C VAL A 240 25.86 24.70 2.39
N THR A 241 25.57 25.96 2.67
CA THR A 241 26.49 27.10 2.52
C THR A 241 26.71 27.75 3.87
N GLU A 242 27.76 28.57 4.01
CA GLU A 242 28.03 29.32 5.25
C GLU A 242 26.87 30.21 5.68
N LYS A 243 26.07 30.69 4.71
CA LYS A 243 24.92 31.55 4.97
C LYS A 243 23.66 30.78 5.33
N GLY A 244 23.59 29.46 5.09
CA GLY A 244 22.34 28.71 5.18
C GLY A 244 22.28 27.49 4.27
N PHE A 245 21.11 26.85 4.20
CA PHE A 245 20.85 25.69 3.35
C PHE A 245 19.75 25.96 2.33
N SER A 246 19.87 25.35 1.15
CA SER A 246 18.89 25.44 0.05
C SER A 246 18.16 24.10 -0.13
N LEU A 247 16.82 24.12 -0.03
CA LEU A 247 16.00 22.93 -0.25
C LEU A 247 15.01 23.16 -1.41
N PRO A 248 15.05 22.35 -2.48
CA PRO A 248 14.04 22.39 -3.53
C PRO A 248 12.77 21.66 -3.07
N LEU A 249 11.70 22.38 -2.75
CA LEU A 249 10.42 21.80 -2.32
C LEU A 249 9.75 21.01 -3.47
N GLN A 250 9.45 19.72 -3.27
CA GLN A 250 8.91 18.85 -4.35
C GLN A 250 7.43 19.06 -4.71
N ARG A 251 6.61 19.71 -3.86
CA ARG A 251 5.13 19.71 -3.98
C ARG A 251 4.46 21.07 -4.12
N LEU A 252 5.23 22.14 -4.16
CA LEU A 252 4.71 23.44 -4.60
C LEU A 252 5.12 23.58 -6.05
N SER A 253 4.14 23.76 -6.94
CA SER A 253 4.33 23.95 -8.39
C SER A 253 5.07 25.24 -8.74
N GLU A 254 5.45 26.03 -7.74
CA GLU A 254 6.32 27.18 -7.86
C GLU A 254 7.57 26.90 -7.03
N ALA A 255 8.72 27.01 -7.68
CA ALA A 255 10.05 26.84 -7.11
C ALA A 255 10.36 27.95 -6.09
N VAL A 256 9.61 28.03 -5.00
CA VAL A 256 9.97 28.81 -3.83
C VAL A 256 10.98 27.99 -3.05
N GLY A 257 12.25 28.05 -3.46
CA GLY A 257 13.35 27.50 -2.69
C GLY A 257 13.38 28.19 -1.33
N GLN A 258 13.10 27.45 -0.27
CA GLN A 258 13.13 28.01 1.07
C GLN A 258 14.60 28.13 1.48
N ARG A 259 15.13 29.35 1.53
CA ARG A 259 16.45 29.65 2.09
C ARG A 259 16.29 29.93 3.57
N PHE A 260 16.96 29.14 4.38
CA PHE A 260 17.05 29.39 5.81
C PHE A 260 18.44 29.93 6.08
N LEU A 261 18.50 31.16 6.60
CA LEU A 261 19.77 31.80 6.94
C LEU A 261 20.16 31.43 8.37
N PHE A 262 21.43 31.11 8.60
CA PHE A 262 21.96 31.09 9.96
C PHE A 262 22.13 32.56 10.39
N GLN A 263 21.43 32.96 11.46
CA GLN A 263 21.67 34.24 12.14
C GLN A 263 22.85 34.12 13.09
#